data_AF-A0A7W9FCF8-F1
#
_entry.id   AF-A0A7W9FCF8-F1
#
_cell.length_a   1.000
_cell.length_b   1.000
_cell.length_c   1.000
_cell.angle_alpha   90.00
_cell.angle_beta   90.00
_cell.angle_gamma   90.00
#
_symmetry.space_group_name_H-M   'P 1'
#
loop_
_entity.id
_entity.type
_entity.pdbx_description
1 polymer ?
#
loop_
_entity_poly.entity_id
_entity_poly.type
_entity_poly.pdbx_seq_one_letter_code
_entity_poly.pdbx_strand_id
1 'polypeptide(L)'
;MVTLLLDQTRLEVVLSPVERAATFQRENLRIARETITKVQLTDDAWTWLRGVPGPGTHIPGILAAGTWKGAATTDFVLIRRRRPSVVIDLEGDEQYQRLIFTTRHGLALTQALRLDVSEEAVDVVEIAGTAPIPVVKGRQRPVIRPRPV
;
A
#
# COMPACT_ATOMS: atom_id res chain seq x y z
N MET A 1 5.02 2.12 16.53
CA MET A 1 4.80 1.03 15.55
C MET A 1 3.33 0.74 15.66
N VAL A 2 2.61 0.77 14.55
CA VAL A 2 1.15 0.64 14.56
C VAL A 2 0.74 -0.77 14.94
N THR A 3 -0.37 -0.84 15.67
CA THR A 3 -1.03 -2.11 16.00
C THR A 3 -2.22 -2.29 15.06
N LEU A 4 -2.35 -3.48 14.49
CA LEU A 4 -3.44 -3.84 13.58
C LEU A 4 -4.36 -4.80 14.32
N LEU A 5 -5.64 -4.45 14.41
CA LEU A 5 -6.69 -5.32 14.89
C LEU A 5 -7.60 -5.61 13.71
N LEU A 6 -7.73 -6.88 13.34
CA LEU A 6 -8.61 -7.30 12.26
C LEU A 6 -9.74 -8.12 12.86
N ASP A 7 -10.95 -7.76 12.49
CA ASP A 7 -12.20 -8.47 12.79
C ASP A 7 -12.82 -8.95 11.46
N GLN A 8 -13.92 -9.70 11.52
CA GLN A 8 -14.61 -10.21 10.33
C GLN A 8 -15.07 -9.07 9.42
N THR A 9 -15.59 -7.98 9.98
CA THR A 9 -16.21 -6.88 9.24
C THR A 9 -15.33 -5.64 9.09
N ARG A 10 -14.23 -5.52 9.85
CA ARG A 10 -13.44 -4.28 9.90
C ARG A 10 -11.97 -4.50 10.20
N LEU A 11 -11.16 -3.60 9.67
CA LEU A 11 -9.75 -3.40 10.01
C LEU A 11 -9.61 -2.14 10.86
N GLU A 12 -9.09 -2.28 12.08
CA GLU A 12 -8.74 -1.15 12.94
C GLU A 12 -7.21 -0.96 13.01
N VAL A 13 -6.76 0.22 12.61
CA VAL A 13 -5.37 0.66 12.75
C VAL A 13 -5.26 1.49 14.03
N VAL A 14 -4.72 0.87 15.07
CA VAL A 14 -4.54 1.51 16.38
C VAL A 14 -3.27 2.33 16.36
N LEU A 15 -3.46 3.64 16.56
CA LEU A 15 -2.38 4.61 16.64
C LEU A 15 -1.98 4.83 18.09
N SER A 16 -0.69 4.67 18.38
CA SER A 16 -0.08 5.10 19.64
C SER A 16 -0.18 6.63 19.82
N PRO A 17 0.00 7.15 21.05
CA PRO A 17 -0.08 8.59 21.30
C PRO A 17 0.87 9.43 20.43
N VAL A 18 2.10 8.97 20.21
CA VAL A 18 3.09 9.65 19.35
C VAL A 18 2.65 9.62 17.88
N GLU A 19 2.01 8.54 17.45
CA GLU A 19 1.49 8.41 16.08
C GLU A 19 0.32 9.36 15.84
N ARG A 20 -0.60 9.47 16.80
CA ARG A 20 -1.69 10.44 16.78
C ARG A 20 -1.15 11.87 16.71
N ALA A 21 -0.18 12.19 17.55
CA ALA A 21 0.46 13.50 17.53
C ALA A 21 1.17 13.79 16.20
N ALA A 22 1.89 12.81 15.63
CA ALA A 22 2.62 13.00 14.38
C ALA A 22 1.69 13.14 13.15
N THR A 23 0.59 12.40 13.13
CA THR A 23 -0.40 12.39 12.03
C THR A 23 -1.47 13.46 12.18
N PHE A 24 -1.54 14.10 13.35
CA PHE A 24 -2.64 15.00 13.75
C PHE A 24 -4.00 14.29 13.77
N GLN A 25 -4.00 12.95 13.80
CA GLN A 25 -5.20 12.13 13.88
C GLN A 25 -5.58 11.89 15.34
N ARG A 26 -6.83 12.21 15.69
CA ARG A 26 -7.32 12.07 17.09
C ARG A 26 -7.69 10.64 17.45
N GLU A 27 -8.17 9.88 16.47
CA GLU A 27 -8.78 8.56 16.66
C GLU A 27 -8.01 7.46 15.90
N ASN A 28 -8.33 6.20 16.21
CA ASN A 28 -7.85 5.08 15.41
C ASN A 28 -8.56 5.07 14.05
N LEU A 29 -7.91 4.51 13.03
CA LEU A 29 -8.57 4.34 11.74
C LEU A 29 -9.40 3.06 11.80
N ARG A 30 -10.67 3.16 11.44
CA ARG A 30 -11.59 2.02 11.39
C ARG A 30 -12.11 1.92 9.97
N ILE A 31 -11.66 0.90 9.26
CA ILE A 31 -11.97 0.68 7.85
C ILE A 31 -12.88 -0.53 7.75
N ALA A 32 -14.02 -0.39 7.08
CA ALA A 32 -14.88 -1.52 6.76
C ALA A 32 -14.14 -2.45 5.80
N ARG A 33 -14.17 -3.76 6.07
CA ARG A 33 -13.41 -4.72 5.25
C ARG A 33 -13.88 -4.74 3.79
N GLU A 34 -15.17 -4.53 3.57
CA GLU A 34 -15.80 -4.46 2.25
C GLU A 34 -15.27 -3.32 1.38
N THR A 35 -14.72 -2.26 1.97
CA THR A 35 -14.10 -1.16 1.20
C THR A 35 -12.68 -1.49 0.77
N ILE A 36 -12.05 -2.54 1.31
CA ILE A 36 -10.67 -2.91 0.97
C ILE A 36 -10.64 -3.64 -0.37
N THR A 37 -10.17 -2.96 -1.42
CA THR A 37 -10.10 -3.54 -2.77
C THR A 37 -8.76 -4.21 -3.04
N LYS A 38 -7.69 -3.68 -2.45
CA LYS A 38 -6.34 -4.18 -2.70
C LYS A 38 -5.41 -3.96 -1.52
N VAL A 39 -4.54 -4.94 -1.28
CA VAL A 39 -3.45 -4.84 -0.30
C VAL A 39 -2.13 -5.18 -0.96
N GLN A 40 -1.16 -4.30 -0.83
CA GLN A 40 0.18 -4.45 -1.41
C GLN A 40 1.24 -4.31 -0.32
N LEU A 41 2.22 -5.21 -0.36
CA LEU A 41 3.43 -5.11 0.45
C LEU A 41 4.48 -4.34 -0.34
N THR A 42 5.20 -3.45 0.34
CA THR A 42 6.29 -2.68 -0.26
C THR A 42 7.42 -2.47 0.75
N ASP A 43 8.65 -2.48 0.27
CA ASP A 43 9.83 -2.15 1.08
C ASP A 43 10.17 -0.65 1.04
N ASP A 44 9.60 0.09 0.08
CA ASP A 44 9.72 1.54 -0.03
C ASP A 44 8.36 2.20 -0.26
N ALA A 45 7.71 2.58 0.83
CA ALA A 45 6.43 3.29 0.80
C ALA A 45 6.53 4.75 0.31
N TRP A 46 7.73 5.37 0.29
CA TRP A 46 7.86 6.76 -0.16
C TRP A 46 7.47 6.93 -1.63
N THR A 47 7.67 5.88 -2.43
CA THR A 47 7.29 5.84 -3.86
C THR A 47 5.78 5.90 -4.09
N TRP A 48 4.98 5.66 -3.04
CA TRP A 48 3.53 5.69 -3.09
C TRP A 48 2.95 7.06 -2.70
N LEU A 49 3.76 7.98 -2.19
CA LEU A 49 3.30 9.33 -1.87
C LEU A 49 2.96 10.09 -3.14
N ARG A 50 1.73 10.56 -3.24
CA ARG A 50 1.22 11.37 -4.35
C ARG A 50 0.41 12.53 -3.80
N GLY A 51 0.37 13.61 -4.57
CA GLY A 51 -0.35 14.81 -4.17
C GLY A 51 0.40 15.67 -3.15
N VAL A 52 -0.34 16.50 -2.44
CA VAL A 52 0.19 17.54 -1.54
C VAL A 52 0.01 17.10 -0.08
N PRO A 53 1.05 17.24 0.78
CA PRO A 53 0.92 16.96 2.20
C PRO A 53 -0.12 17.90 2.84
N GLY A 54 -1.07 17.31 3.55
CA GLY A 54 -2.04 17.97 4.40
C GLY A 54 -1.56 18.05 5.86
N PRO A 55 -2.49 18.19 6.83
CA PRO A 55 -2.16 18.21 8.26
C PRO A 55 -1.34 16.99 8.68
N GLY A 56 -0.24 17.25 9.39
CA GLY A 56 0.65 16.22 9.91
C GLY A 56 2.12 16.63 9.94
N THR A 57 3.00 15.64 10.12
CA THR A 57 4.45 15.80 10.18
C THR A 57 5.10 15.23 8.93
N HIS A 58 5.87 16.05 8.24
CA HIS A 58 6.63 15.62 7.06
C HIS A 58 8.10 16.02 7.15
N ILE A 59 8.96 15.01 7.28
CA ILE A 59 10.42 15.10 7.28
C ILE A 59 10.93 14.17 6.19
N PRO A 60 11.34 14.69 5.02
CA PRO A 60 11.75 13.88 3.87
C PRO A 60 12.74 12.77 4.21
N GLY A 61 12.45 11.55 3.75
CA GLY A 61 13.26 10.34 3.99
C GLY A 61 13.22 9.78 5.41
N ILE A 62 12.61 10.47 6.37
CA ILE A 62 12.59 10.09 7.79
C ILE A 62 11.17 9.74 8.25
N LEU A 63 10.22 10.65 8.05
CA LEU A 63 8.84 10.51 8.52
C LEU A 63 7.88 11.22 7.58
N ALA A 64 6.86 10.52 7.12
CA ALA A 64 5.68 11.11 6.51
C ALA A 64 4.48 10.62 7.31
N ALA A 65 3.79 11.53 8.00
CA ALA A 65 2.71 11.21 8.91
C ALA A 65 1.60 12.25 8.74
N GLY A 66 0.38 11.82 8.42
CA GLY A 66 -0.76 12.71 8.20
C GLY A 66 -1.53 12.35 6.94
N THR A 67 -2.18 13.34 6.35
CA THR A 67 -2.97 13.14 5.13
C THR A 67 -2.25 13.67 3.90
N TRP A 68 -2.44 13.03 2.76
CA TRP A 68 -1.95 13.49 1.45
C TRP A 68 -3.13 13.66 0.51
N LYS A 69 -3.29 14.85 -0.05
CA LYS A 69 -4.42 15.18 -0.95
C LYS A 69 -3.98 15.13 -2.40
N GLY A 70 -4.61 14.23 -3.16
CA GLY A 70 -4.56 14.19 -4.61
C GLY A 70 -5.67 15.04 -5.25
N ALA A 71 -5.85 14.90 -6.57
CA ALA A 71 -6.85 15.68 -7.32
C ALA A 71 -8.30 15.38 -6.89
N ALA A 72 -8.59 14.15 -6.46
CA ALA A 72 -9.92 13.73 -5.97
C ALA A 72 -9.83 12.71 -4.83
N THR A 73 -8.65 12.60 -4.22
CA THR A 73 -8.30 11.46 -3.35
C THR A 73 -7.66 12.00 -2.07
N THR A 74 -7.93 11.35 -0.94
CA THR A 74 -7.22 11.61 0.30
C THR A 74 -6.60 10.32 0.79
N ASP A 75 -5.29 10.33 0.99
CA ASP A 75 -4.52 9.19 1.45
C ASP A 75 -4.13 9.44 2.91
N PHE A 76 -4.30 8.44 3.78
CA PHE A 76 -3.69 8.45 5.10
C PHE A 76 -2.29 7.86 5.01
N VAL A 77 -1.32 8.54 5.62
CA VAL A 77 0.09 8.20 5.51
C VAL A 77 0.72 8.14 6.90
N LEU A 78 1.45 7.06 7.18
CA LEU A 78 2.32 6.91 8.33
C LEU A 78 3.55 6.07 7.98
N ILE A 79 4.48 6.67 7.25
CA ILE A 79 5.70 6.06 6.75
C ILE A 79 6.88 6.42 7.64
N ARG A 80 7.71 5.44 7.99
CA ARG A 80 8.93 5.63 8.78
C ARG A 80 10.15 5.11 8.06
N ARG A 81 11.03 6.02 7.66
CA ARG A 81 12.25 5.69 6.90
C ARG A 81 11.90 4.77 5.71
N ARG A 82 12.88 4.03 5.19
CA ARG A 82 12.63 2.93 4.24
C ARG A 82 12.53 1.62 5.00
N ARG A 83 11.32 1.13 5.20
CA ARG A 83 10.99 -0.05 5.99
C ARG A 83 9.80 -0.78 5.34
N PRO A 84 9.67 -2.10 5.57
CA PRO A 84 8.50 -2.84 5.13
C PRO A 84 7.21 -2.14 5.55
N SER A 85 6.32 -1.99 4.58
CA SER A 85 5.13 -1.19 4.67
C SER A 85 4.01 -1.84 3.89
N VAL A 86 2.79 -1.43 4.22
CA VAL A 86 1.57 -1.87 3.55
C VAL A 86 0.94 -0.66 2.88
N VAL A 87 0.43 -0.90 1.68
CA VAL A 87 -0.46 0.00 0.95
C VAL A 87 -1.80 -0.70 0.81
N ILE A 88 -2.87 -0.06 1.27
CA ILE A 88 -4.24 -0.55 1.20
C ILE A 88 -5.03 0.43 0.34
N ASP A 89 -5.55 -0.02 -0.79
CA ASP A 89 -6.49 0.76 -1.60
C ASP A 89 -7.91 0.51 -1.11
N LEU A 90 -8.69 1.58 -1.00
CA LEU A 90 -10.05 1.61 -0.49
C LEU A 90 -11.00 2.17 -1.56
N GLU A 91 -12.21 1.63 -1.62
CA GLU A 91 -13.30 2.13 -2.44
C GLU A 91 -14.58 2.24 -1.60
N GLY A 92 -15.26 3.38 -1.69
CA GLY A 92 -16.48 3.66 -0.92
C GLY A 92 -16.26 4.16 0.52
N ASP A 93 -15.02 4.28 0.98
CA ASP A 93 -14.72 4.93 2.26
C ASP A 93 -14.86 6.45 2.18
N GLU A 94 -15.47 7.06 3.19
CA GLU A 94 -15.78 8.50 3.20
C GLU A 94 -14.56 9.39 3.45
N GLN A 95 -13.50 8.86 4.08
CA GLN A 95 -12.36 9.65 4.55
C GLN A 95 -11.11 9.44 3.72
N TYR A 96 -10.84 8.19 3.34
CA TYR A 96 -9.58 7.80 2.74
C TYR A 96 -9.78 6.87 1.55
N GLN A 97 -9.04 7.14 0.48
CA GLN A 97 -8.96 6.21 -0.65
C GLN A 97 -7.78 5.25 -0.52
N ARG A 98 -6.79 5.59 0.29
CA ARG A 98 -5.63 4.74 0.51
C ARG A 98 -5.06 4.91 1.89
N LEU A 99 -4.64 3.80 2.49
CA LEU A 99 -3.82 3.80 3.70
C LEU A 99 -2.41 3.33 3.34
N ILE A 100 -1.40 4.13 3.71
CA ILE A 100 0.02 3.80 3.52
C ILE A 100 0.70 3.86 4.88
N PHE A 101 1.18 2.74 5.40
CA PHE A 101 1.87 2.75 6.69
C PHE A 101 2.95 1.69 6.82
N THR A 102 3.98 2.04 7.59
CA THR A 102 5.07 1.14 7.94
C THR A 102 4.64 0.16 9.03
N THR A 103 4.76 -1.14 8.77
CA THR A 103 4.45 -2.20 9.72
C THR A 103 5.29 -3.45 9.45
N ARG A 104 5.66 -4.17 10.52
CA ARG A 104 6.30 -5.49 10.40
C ARG A 104 5.30 -6.62 10.15
N HIS A 105 4.00 -6.37 10.33
CA HIS A 105 2.95 -7.39 10.27
C HIS A 105 2.23 -7.43 8.90
N GLY A 106 2.84 -6.89 7.84
CA GLY A 106 2.20 -6.81 6.53
C GLY A 106 1.80 -8.18 5.97
N LEU A 107 2.69 -9.18 6.07
CA LEU A 107 2.38 -10.55 5.63
C LEU A 107 1.19 -11.14 6.39
N ALA A 108 1.16 -11.02 7.71
CA ALA A 108 0.05 -11.49 8.54
C ALA A 108 -1.27 -10.80 8.16
N LEU A 109 -1.25 -9.50 7.89
CA LEU A 109 -2.43 -8.76 7.41
C LEU A 109 -2.92 -9.31 6.06
N THR A 110 -2.03 -9.51 5.08
CA THR A 110 -2.43 -10.04 3.77
C THR A 110 -3.00 -11.46 3.85
N GLN A 111 -2.47 -12.30 4.74
CA GLN A 111 -2.97 -13.65 4.97
C GLN A 111 -4.34 -13.60 5.63
N ALA A 112 -4.50 -12.82 6.70
CA ALA A 112 -5.76 -12.71 7.42
C ALA A 112 -6.88 -12.15 6.52
N LEU A 113 -6.58 -11.19 5.65
CA LEU A 113 -7.57 -10.66 4.70
C LEU A 113 -7.98 -11.68 3.62
N ARG A 114 -7.11 -12.64 3.26
CA ARG A 114 -7.43 -13.72 2.30
C ARG A 114 -8.18 -14.88 2.94
N LEU A 115 -7.88 -15.20 4.19
CA LEU A 115 -8.41 -16.38 4.87
C LEU A 115 -9.93 -16.38 5.02
N ASP A 116 -10.58 -15.20 5.05
CA ASP A 116 -12.05 -15.12 5.10
C ASP A 116 -12.71 -14.92 3.71
N VAL A 117 -11.96 -15.01 2.61
CA VAL A 117 -12.49 -14.98 1.21
C VAL A 117 -12.49 -16.39 0.58
N SER A 118 -12.15 -17.42 1.35
CA SER A 118 -12.00 -18.79 0.87
C SER A 118 -13.21 -19.66 1.21
N GLU A 119 -14.21 -19.72 0.33
CA GLU A 119 -15.02 -20.95 0.17
C GLU A 119 -14.71 -21.73 -1.12
N GLU A 120 -14.08 -21.13 -2.14
CA GLU A 120 -13.52 -21.87 -3.27
C GLU A 120 -12.13 -21.36 -3.66
N ALA A 121 -11.12 -22.22 -3.54
CA ALA A 121 -9.79 -21.98 -4.06
C ALA A 121 -9.78 -22.29 -5.56
N VAL A 122 -9.57 -21.27 -6.40
CA VAL A 122 -9.41 -21.45 -7.86
C VAL A 122 -7.95 -21.80 -8.17
N ASP A 123 -7.74 -22.82 -9.01
CA ASP A 123 -6.42 -23.29 -9.40
C ASP A 123 -5.65 -22.22 -10.20
N VAL A 124 -4.40 -21.99 -9.83
CA VAL A 124 -3.48 -20.99 -10.42
C VAL A 124 -3.28 -21.25 -11.92
N VAL A 125 -3.52 -22.47 -12.40
CA VAL A 125 -3.43 -22.85 -13.81
C VAL A 125 -4.52 -22.17 -14.68
N GLU A 126 -5.71 -21.90 -14.14
CA GLU A 126 -6.82 -21.29 -14.92
C GLU A 126 -6.62 -19.79 -15.18
N ILE A 127 -5.98 -19.07 -14.25
CA ILE A 127 -5.69 -17.64 -14.38
C ILE A 127 -4.57 -17.38 -15.41
N ALA A 128 -3.59 -18.28 -15.50
CA ALA A 128 -2.48 -18.16 -16.44
C ALA A 128 -2.86 -18.47 -17.90
N GLY A 129 -3.97 -19.18 -18.13
CA GLY A 129 -4.41 -19.60 -19.47
C GLY A 129 -5.06 -18.50 -20.33
N THR A 130 -5.54 -17.41 -19.72
CA THR A 130 -6.40 -16.42 -20.43
C THR A 130 -5.70 -15.08 -20.70
N ALA A 131 -4.57 -14.77 -20.05
CA ALA A 131 -3.85 -13.52 -20.28
C ALA A 131 -2.67 -13.73 -21.24
N PRO A 132 -2.65 -13.11 -22.44
CA PRO A 132 -1.46 -13.15 -23.29
C PRO A 132 -0.34 -12.37 -22.57
N ILE A 133 0.68 -13.09 -22.10
CA ILE A 133 1.90 -12.52 -21.54
C ILE A 133 2.54 -11.64 -22.63
N PRO A 134 2.71 -10.32 -22.45
CA PRO A 134 3.43 -9.51 -23.40
C PRO A 134 4.91 -9.87 -23.28
N VAL A 135 5.40 -10.68 -24.23
CA VAL A 135 6.83 -10.90 -24.41
C VAL A 135 7.44 -9.57 -24.86
N VAL A 136 8.03 -8.84 -23.91
CA VAL A 136 8.87 -7.68 -24.23
C VAL A 136 10.10 -8.22 -24.94
N LYS A 137 10.08 -8.15 -26.27
CA LYS A 137 11.19 -8.54 -27.13
C LYS A 137 12.41 -7.69 -26.74
N GLY A 138 13.39 -8.32 -26.09
CA GLY A 138 14.62 -7.67 -25.67
C GLY A 138 15.24 -6.91 -26.85
N ARG A 139 15.47 -5.61 -26.67
CA ARG A 139 16.09 -4.76 -27.68
C ARG A 139 17.52 -5.28 -27.92
N GLN A 140 17.77 -5.89 -29.08
CA GLN A 140 19.12 -6.34 -29.44
C GLN A 140 20.06 -5.13 -29.42
N ARG A 141 21.13 -5.21 -28.63
CA ARG A 141 22.19 -4.20 -28.62
C ARG A 141 22.82 -4.17 -30.03
N PRO A 142 22.99 -2.99 -30.65
CA PRO A 142 23.65 -2.90 -31.94
C PRO A 142 25.11 -3.34 -31.80
N VAL A 143 25.50 -4.36 -32.56
CA VAL A 143 26.89 -4.81 -32.66
C VAL A 143 27.64 -3.80 -33.53
N ILE A 144 28.51 -3.01 -32.90
CA ILE A 144 29.44 -2.12 -33.61
C ILE A 144 30.47 -3.01 -34.31
N ARG A 145 30.42 -3.07 -35.65
CA ARG A 145 31.49 -3.71 -36.42
C ARG A 145 32.63 -2.72 -36.64
N PRO A 146 33.90 -3.11 -36.45
CA PRO A 146 35.02 -2.27 -36.84
C PRO A 146 35.05 -2.11 -38.37
N ARG A 147 35.38 -0.89 -38.81
CA ARG A 147 35.46 -0.51 -40.22
C ARG A 147 36.70 -1.17 -40.86
N PRO A 148 36.61 -1.79 -42.04
CA PRO A 148 37.79 -2.31 -42.74
C PRO A 148 38.71 -1.16 -43.15
N VAL A 149 40.02 -1.41 -43.07
CA VAL A 149 41.10 -0.55 -43.59
C VAL A 149 41.19 -0.62 -45.11
#